data_AF-A0A945CFZ4-F1
#
_entry.id   AF-A0A945CFZ4-F1
#
_cell.length_a   1.000
_cell.length_b   1.000
_cell.length_c   1.000
_cell.angle_alpha   90.00
_cell.angle_beta   90.00
_cell.angle_gamma   90.00
#
_symmetry.space_group_name_H-M   'P 1'
#
loop_
_entity.id
_entity.type
_entity.pdbx_description
1 polymer ?
#
loop_
_entity_poly.entity_id
_entity_poly.type
_entity_poly.pdbx_seq_one_letter_code
_entity_poly.pdbx_strand_id
1 'polypeptide(L)'
;IALAVAGYAAAGWVLAWAVPRTEIAFWVITPVVFIIGLALHTRMPIRLEPGYRTTLPLYVKLPVIACVVCLLILIKGALAGFSTLFPMVGVVGAYESRFCLWTFGRQVPVLMVTLIPLLVVSHLTQGALGLGLSLAAGWLVFLIALWVVTGRMWTRWDRLQADADSSAGAPPNLLPDTARK
;
A
#
# COMPACT_ATOMS: atom_id res chain seq x y z
N ILE A 1 -8.20 4.02 16.60
CA ILE A 1 -8.63 3.55 15.26
C ILE A 1 -9.79 4.40 14.73
N ALA A 2 -10.97 4.37 15.37
CA ALA A 2 -12.13 5.16 14.93
C ALA A 2 -11.82 6.65 14.74
N LEU A 3 -11.07 7.26 15.67
CA LEU A 3 -10.67 8.67 15.58
C LEU A 3 -9.72 8.96 14.40
N ALA A 4 -8.80 8.05 14.09
CA ALA A 4 -7.91 8.18 12.93
C ALA A 4 -8.67 8.01 11.61
N VAL A 5 -9.63 7.08 11.56
CA VAL A 5 -10.52 6.89 10.41
C VAL A 5 -11.40 8.11 10.20
N ALA A 6 -12.01 8.64 11.27
CA ALA A 6 -12.82 9.85 11.22
C ALA A 6 -11.99 11.06 10.79
N GLY A 7 -10.78 11.22 11.34
CA GLY A 7 -9.85 12.28 10.95
C GLY A 7 -9.42 12.18 9.49
N TYR A 8 -9.08 10.98 9.00
CA TYR A 8 -8.74 10.76 7.60
C TYR A 8 -9.92 11.03 6.66
N ALA A 9 -11.11 10.55 7.02
CA ALA A 9 -12.33 10.76 6.23
C ALA A 9 -12.72 12.25 6.18
N ALA A 10 -12.66 12.95 7.32
CA ALA A 10 -12.93 14.38 7.40
C ALA A 10 -11.89 15.19 6.60
N ALA A 11 -10.61 14.86 6.75
CA ALA A 11 -9.54 15.49 5.98
C ALA A 11 -9.76 15.28 4.47
N GLY A 12 -10.07 14.05 4.04
CA GLY A 12 -10.38 13.74 2.64
C GLY A 12 -11.60 14.48 2.12
N TRP A 13 -12.65 14.62 2.94
CA TRP A 13 -13.86 15.38 2.59
C TRP A 13 -13.58 16.88 2.42
N VAL A 14 -12.85 17.49 3.34
CA VAL A 14 -12.44 18.91 3.24
C VAL A 14 -11.52 19.11 2.04
N LEU A 15 -10.55 18.22 1.82
CA LEU A 15 -9.63 18.32 0.69
C LEU A 15 -10.37 18.18 -0.64
N ALA A 16 -11.38 17.32 -0.73
CA ALA A 16 -12.17 17.12 -1.95
C ALA A 16 -12.88 18.39 -2.43
N TRP A 17 -13.15 19.34 -1.55
CA TRP A 17 -13.69 20.66 -1.93
C TRP A 17 -12.61 21.58 -2.51
N ALA A 18 -11.36 21.42 -2.09
CA ALA A 18 -10.23 22.20 -2.55
C ALA A 18 -9.56 21.65 -3.83
N VAL A 19 -9.75 20.36 -4.15
CA VAL A 19 -9.10 19.74 -5.32
C VAL A 19 -9.73 20.25 -6.63
N PRO A 20 -8.96 20.91 -7.51
CA PRO A 20 -9.45 21.32 -8.82
C PRO A 20 -9.78 20.09 -9.68
N ARG A 21 -10.96 20.09 -10.30
CA ARG A 21 -11.40 19.01 -11.21
C ARG A 21 -11.02 19.33 -12.67
N THR A 22 -9.78 19.75 -12.88
CA THR A 22 -9.29 20.13 -14.21
C THR A 22 -8.33 19.08 -14.76
N GLU A 23 -8.28 18.97 -16.08
CA GLU A 23 -7.37 18.06 -16.80
C GLU A 23 -5.90 18.33 -16.43
N ILE A 24 -5.54 19.61 -16.30
CA ILE A 24 -4.18 20.03 -15.92
C ILE A 24 -3.82 19.52 -14.51
N ALA A 25 -4.76 19.61 -13.56
CA ALA A 25 -4.51 19.15 -12.19
C ALA A 25 -4.20 17.64 -12.16
N PHE A 26 -4.88 16.83 -12.99
CA PHE A 26 -4.58 15.41 -13.14
C PHE A 26 -3.14 15.18 -13.65
N TRP A 27 -2.75 15.85 -14.73
CA TRP A 27 -1.41 15.69 -15.32
C TRP A 27 -0.28 16.20 -14.45
N VAL A 28 -0.53 17.16 -13.55
CA VAL A 28 0.46 17.64 -12.58
C VAL A 28 0.56 16.73 -11.37
N ILE A 29 -0.57 16.33 -10.78
CA ILE A 29 -0.56 15.56 -9.52
C ILE A 29 -0.07 14.13 -9.72
N THR A 30 -0.37 13.54 -10.88
CA THR A 30 0.00 12.16 -11.23
C THR A 30 1.52 11.92 -11.15
N PRO A 31 2.38 12.66 -11.88
CA PRO A 31 3.82 12.49 -11.78
C PRO A 31 4.35 12.85 -10.39
N VAL A 32 3.78 13.86 -9.71
CA VAL A 32 4.19 14.22 -8.34
C VAL A 32 3.98 13.05 -7.38
N VAL A 33 2.78 12.45 -7.37
CA VAL A 33 2.46 11.30 -6.51
C VAL A 33 3.29 10.08 -6.87
N PHE A 34 3.55 9.85 -8.17
CA PHE A 34 4.41 8.77 -8.64
C PHE A 34 5.85 8.93 -8.15
N ILE A 35 6.42 10.13 -8.28
CA ILE A 35 7.78 10.44 -7.82
C ILE A 35 7.89 10.28 -6.30
N ILE A 36 6.89 10.75 -5.54
CA ILE A 36 6.83 10.57 -4.09
C ILE A 36 6.78 9.07 -3.75
N GLY A 37 5.90 8.31 -4.40
CA GLY A 37 5.80 6.86 -4.21
C GLY A 37 7.11 6.15 -4.50
N LEU A 38 7.80 6.52 -5.59
CA LEU A 38 9.09 5.96 -5.97
C LEU A 38 10.21 6.34 -4.98
N ALA A 39 10.25 7.60 -4.54
CA ALA A 39 11.20 8.07 -3.53
C ALA A 39 11.00 7.36 -2.19
N LEU A 40 9.76 7.18 -1.75
CA LEU A 40 9.45 6.42 -0.54
C LEU A 40 9.81 4.94 -0.70
N HIS A 41 9.47 4.33 -1.84
CA HIS A 41 9.76 2.92 -2.10
C HIS A 41 11.27 2.63 -2.11
N THR A 42 12.08 3.54 -2.66
CA THR A 42 13.55 3.41 -2.69
C THR A 42 14.19 3.69 -1.34
N ARG A 43 13.64 4.61 -0.55
CA ARG A 43 14.17 4.98 0.77
C ARG A 43 13.74 4.06 1.92
N MET A 44 12.72 3.22 1.72
CA MET A 44 12.29 2.24 2.73
C MET A 44 12.96 0.88 2.50
N PRO A 45 14.10 0.58 3.17
CA PRO A 45 14.75 -0.72 3.06
C PRO A 45 13.84 -1.88 3.51
N ILE A 46 14.11 -3.07 2.99
CA ILE A 46 13.48 -4.30 3.48
C ILE A 46 14.04 -4.57 4.88
N ARG A 47 13.16 -4.86 5.84
CA ARG A 47 13.53 -5.25 7.20
C ARG A 47 12.91 -6.62 7.49
N LEU A 48 13.72 -7.54 7.99
CA LEU A 48 13.26 -8.80 8.56
C LEU A 48 12.58 -8.49 9.90
N GLU A 49 11.26 -8.53 9.92
CA GLU A 49 10.46 -8.39 11.15
C GLU A 49 10.01 -9.77 11.64
N PRO A 50 10.00 -10.03 12.96
CA PRO A 50 9.52 -11.30 13.50
C PRO A 50 8.10 -11.58 13.05
N GLY A 51 7.84 -12.80 12.57
CA GLY A 51 6.51 -13.23 12.17
C GLY A 51 5.59 -13.33 13.37
N TYR A 52 4.84 -12.26 13.66
CA TYR A 52 3.82 -12.28 14.71
C TYR A 52 2.57 -12.98 14.20
N ARG A 53 2.21 -14.12 14.80
CA ARG A 53 0.91 -14.75 14.56
C ARG A 53 -0.12 -14.10 15.47
N THR A 54 -1.16 -13.52 14.87
CA THR A 54 -2.30 -12.98 15.63
C THR A 54 -2.93 -14.07 16.50
N THR A 55 -3.29 -13.71 17.72
CA THR A 55 -3.95 -14.60 18.69
C THR A 55 -5.46 -14.69 18.47
N LEU A 56 -6.01 -13.89 17.56
CA LEU A 56 -7.45 -13.78 17.37
C LEU A 56 -7.96 -14.78 16.32
N PRO A 57 -8.96 -15.62 16.65
CA PRO A 57 -9.45 -16.63 15.73
C PRO A 57 -10.07 -16.02 14.46
N LEU A 58 -9.81 -16.66 13.32
CA LEU A 58 -10.22 -16.20 11.98
C LEU A 58 -11.73 -15.91 11.88
N TYR A 59 -12.56 -16.69 12.57
CA TYR A 59 -14.02 -16.58 12.55
C TYR A 59 -14.56 -15.30 13.21
N VAL A 60 -13.79 -14.63 14.08
CA VAL A 60 -14.16 -13.32 14.64
C VAL A 60 -13.61 -12.18 13.77
N LYS A 61 -12.43 -12.39 13.18
CA LYS A 61 -11.75 -11.40 12.35
C LYS A 61 -12.51 -11.07 11.06
N LEU A 62 -12.98 -12.10 10.35
CA LEU A 62 -13.73 -11.93 9.09
C LEU A 62 -15.01 -11.11 9.24
N PRO A 63 -15.92 -11.37 10.21
CA PRO A 63 -17.13 -10.58 10.36
C PRO A 63 -16.85 -9.13 10.78
N VAL A 64 -15.81 -8.87 11.58
CA VAL A 64 -15.42 -7.49 11.93
C VAL A 64 -14.95 -6.73 10.68
N ILE A 65 -14.10 -7.34 9.85
CA ILE A 65 -13.66 -6.73 8.59
C ILE A 65 -14.85 -6.51 7.65
N ALA A 66 -15.72 -7.51 7.50
CA ALA A 66 -16.92 -7.41 6.67
C ALA A 66 -17.85 -6.28 7.14
N CYS A 67 -18.08 -6.17 8.44
CA CYS A 67 -18.91 -5.12 9.03
C CYS A 67 -18.32 -3.71 8.77
N VAL A 68 -17.01 -3.54 8.95
CA VAL A 68 -16.33 -2.27 8.67
C VAL A 68 -16.43 -1.93 7.17
N VAL A 69 -16.18 -2.90 6.28
CA VAL A 69 -16.27 -2.70 4.83
C VAL A 69 -17.70 -2.34 4.41
N CYS A 70 -18.71 -3.05 4.90
CA CYS A 70 -20.12 -2.76 4.61
C CYS A 70 -20.52 -1.36 5.09
N LEU A 71 -20.16 -0.97 6.31
CA LEU A 71 -20.44 0.36 6.85
C LEU A 71 -19.83 1.46 5.96
N LEU A 72 -18.61 1.24 5.47
CA LEU A 72 -17.94 2.20 4.60
C LEU A 72 -18.55 2.27 3.20
N ILE A 73 -19.02 1.14 2.66
CA ILE A 73 -19.77 1.11 1.39
C ILE A 73 -21.05 1.94 1.52
N LEU A 74 -21.75 1.85 2.65
CA LEU A 74 -22.95 2.65 2.91
C LEU A 74 -22.64 4.16 2.97
N ILE A 75 -21.49 4.53 3.52
CA ILE A 75 -21.07 5.94 3.66
C ILE A 75 -20.37 6.47 2.38
N LYS A 76 -19.98 5.60 1.43
CA LYS A 76 -19.30 5.95 0.18
C LYS A 76 -19.99 7.06 -0.61
N GLY A 77 -21.33 7.07 -0.62
CA GLY A 77 -22.12 8.10 -1.30
C GLY A 77 -21.81 9.53 -0.80
N ALA A 78 -21.51 9.68 0.49
CA ALA A 78 -21.17 10.98 1.09
C ALA A 78 -19.73 11.44 0.80
N LEU A 79 -18.83 10.52 0.42
CA LEU A 79 -17.41 10.82 0.17
C LEU A 79 -17.08 11.03 -1.33
N ALA A 80 -18.10 11.18 -2.18
CA ALA A 80 -17.96 11.53 -3.60
C ALA A 80 -16.95 10.67 -4.38
N GLY A 81 -16.80 9.39 -4.02
CA GLY A 81 -15.89 8.45 -4.69
C GLY A 81 -14.42 8.52 -4.25
N PHE A 82 -14.04 9.42 -3.33
CA PHE A 82 -12.65 9.55 -2.85
C PHE A 82 -12.22 8.38 -1.94
N SER A 83 -13.18 7.63 -1.37
CA SER A 83 -12.90 6.59 -0.36
C SER A 83 -12.41 5.25 -0.89
N THR A 84 -12.30 5.05 -2.20
CA THR A 84 -11.98 3.72 -2.76
C THR A 84 -10.50 3.39 -2.76
N LEU A 85 -9.60 4.35 -2.52
CA LEU A 85 -8.15 4.09 -2.43
C LEU A 85 -7.74 3.58 -1.05
N PHE A 86 -8.41 2.52 -0.60
CA PHE A 86 -7.82 1.45 0.19
C PHE A 86 -6.98 1.79 1.45
N PRO A 87 -7.29 2.80 2.30
CA PRO A 87 -6.59 2.92 3.59
C PRO A 87 -7.35 2.15 4.68
N MET A 88 -8.65 1.89 4.49
CA MET A 88 -9.55 1.55 5.59
C MET A 88 -9.52 0.07 5.98
N VAL A 89 -9.44 -0.87 5.03
CA VAL A 89 -9.12 -2.28 5.32
C VAL A 89 -7.70 -2.38 5.90
N GLY A 90 -6.82 -1.49 5.45
CA GLY A 90 -5.47 -1.38 5.94
C GLY A 90 -5.36 -1.01 7.42
N VAL A 91 -6.37 -0.37 8.03
CA VAL A 91 -6.33 -0.05 9.46
C VAL A 91 -6.52 -1.28 10.34
N VAL A 92 -7.41 -2.20 9.95
CA VAL A 92 -7.56 -3.50 10.64
C VAL A 92 -6.30 -4.33 10.42
N GLY A 93 -5.77 -4.34 9.19
CA GLY A 93 -4.47 -4.94 8.88
C GLY A 93 -3.33 -4.38 9.73
N ALA A 94 -3.25 -3.06 9.90
CA ALA A 94 -2.23 -2.37 10.70
C ALA A 94 -2.35 -2.66 12.20
N TYR A 95 -3.57 -2.81 12.74
CA TYR A 95 -3.76 -3.22 14.12
C TYR A 95 -3.21 -4.63 14.37
N GLU A 96 -3.53 -5.55 13.47
CA GLU A 96 -3.09 -6.94 13.53
C GLU A 96 -1.59 -7.09 13.29
N SER A 97 -1.03 -6.25 12.42
CA SER A 97 0.39 -6.17 12.09
C SER A 97 1.14 -5.10 12.88
N ARG A 98 0.68 -4.73 14.09
CA ARG A 98 1.34 -3.69 14.91
C ARG A 98 2.81 -4.00 15.23
N PHE A 99 3.21 -5.27 15.18
CA PHE A 99 4.59 -5.71 15.36
C PHE A 99 5.38 -5.82 14.04
N CYS A 100 4.71 -5.62 12.90
CA CYS A 100 5.25 -5.64 11.54
C CYS A 100 4.81 -4.38 10.75
N LEU A 101 4.72 -3.24 11.43
CA LEU A 101 4.23 -1.97 10.87
C LEU A 101 5.12 -1.47 9.73
N TRP A 102 6.42 -1.77 9.77
CA TRP A 102 7.34 -1.39 8.70
C TRP A 102 7.03 -2.14 7.41
N THR A 103 6.84 -3.45 7.49
CA THR A 103 6.47 -4.29 6.35
C THR A 103 5.10 -3.87 5.78
N PHE A 104 4.14 -3.58 6.65
CA PHE A 104 2.82 -3.10 6.25
C PHE A 104 2.89 -1.71 5.60
N GLY A 105 3.62 -0.76 6.20
CA GLY A 105 3.77 0.61 5.70
C GLY A 105 4.44 0.69 4.33
N ARG A 106 5.35 -0.25 4.00
CA ARG A 106 5.98 -0.33 2.68
C ARG A 106 5.01 -0.69 1.55
N GLN A 107 3.83 -1.22 1.86
CA GLN A 107 2.81 -1.45 0.85
C GLN A 107 2.20 -0.15 0.32
N VAL A 108 2.19 0.92 1.11
CA VAL A 108 1.65 2.22 0.67
C VAL A 108 2.44 2.77 -0.52
N PRO A 109 3.78 2.90 -0.47
CA PRO A 109 4.57 3.29 -1.65
C PRO A 109 4.42 2.35 -2.84
N VAL A 110 4.30 1.03 -2.63
CA VAL A 110 4.08 0.05 -3.70
C VAL A 110 2.75 0.33 -4.41
N LEU A 111 1.67 0.56 -3.64
CA LEU A 111 0.37 0.91 -4.19
C LEU A 111 0.41 2.26 -4.92
N MET A 112 1.10 3.27 -4.39
CA MET A 112 1.26 4.57 -5.05
C MET A 112 1.92 4.42 -6.44
N VAL A 113 2.98 3.62 -6.55
CA VAL A 113 3.71 3.42 -7.81
C VAL A 113 2.94 2.55 -8.80
N THR A 114 2.14 1.59 -8.33
CA THR A 114 1.42 0.64 -9.21
C THR A 114 0.04 1.12 -9.63
N LEU A 115 -0.68 1.86 -8.77
CA LEU A 115 -2.03 2.39 -9.09
C LEU A 115 -1.99 3.60 -10.02
N ILE A 116 -0.95 4.43 -9.96
CA ILE A 116 -0.82 5.59 -10.86
C ILE A 116 -0.86 5.17 -12.35
N PRO A 117 -0.06 4.19 -12.81
CA PRO A 117 -0.14 3.69 -14.18
C PRO A 117 -1.55 3.22 -14.59
N LEU A 118 -2.27 2.54 -13.69
CA LEU A 118 -3.67 2.16 -13.93
C LEU A 118 -4.54 3.38 -14.19
N LEU A 119 -4.45 4.40 -13.33
CA LEU A 119 -5.24 5.63 -13.46
C LEU A 119 -4.93 6.35 -14.78
N VAL A 120 -3.65 6.45 -15.14
CA VAL A 120 -3.22 7.09 -16.41
C VAL A 120 -3.78 6.35 -17.62
N VAL A 121 -3.64 5.03 -17.66
CA VAL A 121 -4.10 4.21 -18.79
C VAL A 121 -5.62 4.26 -18.89
N SER A 122 -6.33 4.14 -17.77
CA SER A 122 -7.79 4.24 -17.78
C SER A 122 -8.25 5.63 -18.22
N HIS A 123 -7.60 6.71 -17.77
CA HIS A 123 -7.93 8.09 -18.19
C HIS A 123 -7.75 8.29 -19.70
N LEU A 124 -6.63 7.84 -20.25
CA LEU A 124 -6.33 7.97 -21.69
C LEU A 124 -7.23 7.12 -22.57
N THR A 125 -7.60 5.91 -22.13
CA THR A 125 -8.36 4.96 -22.95
C THR A 125 -9.87 5.07 -22.79
N GLN A 126 -10.36 5.71 -21.72
CA GLN A 126 -11.79 5.85 -21.43
C GLN A 126 -12.57 6.54 -22.55
N GLY A 127 -11.96 7.54 -23.21
CA GLY A 127 -12.60 8.25 -24.32
C GLY A 127 -12.85 7.39 -25.56
N ALA A 128 -12.00 6.38 -25.82
CA ALA A 128 -12.05 5.56 -27.02
C ALA A 128 -12.73 4.20 -26.80
N LEU A 129 -12.52 3.57 -25.65
CA LEU A 129 -12.94 2.19 -25.38
C LEU A 129 -14.15 2.09 -24.44
N GLY A 130 -14.62 3.22 -23.91
CA GLY A 130 -15.61 3.26 -22.85
C GLY A 130 -15.06 2.77 -21.50
N LEU A 131 -15.87 2.88 -20.45
CA LEU A 131 -15.45 2.67 -19.06
C LEU A 131 -14.97 1.23 -18.77
N GLY A 132 -15.64 0.23 -19.32
CA GLY A 132 -15.35 -1.17 -18.99
C GLY A 132 -13.99 -1.63 -19.52
N LEU A 133 -13.73 -1.37 -20.80
CA LEU A 133 -12.49 -1.77 -21.47
C LEU A 133 -11.30 -0.91 -21.01
N SER A 134 -11.50 0.38 -20.73
CA SER A 134 -10.44 1.23 -20.17
C SER A 134 -10.01 0.79 -18.77
N LEU A 135 -10.96 0.31 -17.96
CA LEU A 135 -10.67 -0.26 -16.66
C LEU A 135 -9.94 -1.61 -16.78
N ALA A 136 -10.36 -2.48 -17.71
CA ALA A 136 -9.67 -3.74 -17.97
C ALA A 136 -8.22 -3.53 -18.42
N ALA A 137 -7.97 -2.56 -19.31
CA ALA A 137 -6.63 -2.17 -19.74
C ALA A 137 -5.79 -1.64 -18.57
N GLY A 138 -6.37 -0.78 -17.72
CA GLY A 138 -5.71 -0.28 -16.51
C GLY A 138 -5.33 -1.40 -15.54
N TRP A 139 -6.21 -2.38 -15.33
CA TRP A 139 -5.94 -3.57 -14.51
C TRP A 139 -4.77 -4.40 -15.05
N LEU A 140 -4.70 -4.61 -16.36
CA LEU A 140 -3.60 -5.35 -16.97
C LEU A 140 -2.26 -4.65 -16.69
N VAL A 141 -2.19 -3.34 -16.84
CA VAL A 141 -0.99 -2.55 -16.54
C VAL A 141 -0.64 -2.59 -15.05
N PHE A 142 -1.65 -2.49 -14.17
CA PHE A 142 -1.46 -2.63 -12.73
C PHE A 142 -0.85 -3.98 -12.36
N LEU A 143 -1.39 -5.08 -12.89
CA LEU A 143 -0.91 -6.43 -12.59
C LEU A 143 0.53 -6.64 -13.06
N ILE A 144 0.88 -6.12 -14.24
CA ILE A 144 2.26 -6.15 -14.75
C ILE A 144 3.19 -5.35 -13.82
N ALA A 145 2.81 -4.11 -13.48
CA ALA A 145 3.62 -3.26 -12.59
C ALA A 145 3.79 -3.90 -11.21
N LEU A 146 2.71 -4.45 -10.64
CA LEU A 146 2.70 -5.13 -9.36
C LEU A 146 3.61 -6.37 -9.40
N TRP A 147 3.54 -7.16 -10.46
CA TRP A 147 4.40 -8.33 -10.64
C TRP A 147 5.88 -7.94 -10.69
N VAL A 148 6.24 -6.90 -11.45
CA VAL A 148 7.63 -6.42 -11.54
C VAL A 148 8.14 -5.90 -10.19
N VAL A 149 7.36 -5.07 -9.49
CA VAL A 149 7.76 -4.49 -8.20
C VAL A 149 7.87 -5.60 -7.14
N THR A 150 6.89 -6.49 -7.06
CA THR A 150 6.85 -7.56 -6.06
C THR A 150 7.92 -8.62 -6.33
N GLY A 151 8.16 -8.98 -7.60
CA GLY A 151 9.24 -9.90 -7.97
C GLY A 151 10.62 -9.35 -7.59
N ARG A 152 10.86 -8.06 -7.81
CA ARG A 152 12.10 -7.39 -7.34
C ARG A 152 12.21 -7.39 -5.81
N MET A 153 11.10 -7.29 -5.09
CA MET A 153 11.11 -7.40 -3.64
C MET A 153 11.46 -8.82 -3.18
N TRP A 154 10.87 -9.86 -3.77
CA TRP A 154 11.14 -11.25 -3.42
C TRP A 154 12.61 -11.61 -3.54
N THR A 155 13.24 -11.28 -4.67
CA THR A 155 14.67 -11.55 -4.87
C THR A 155 15.59 -10.83 -3.87
N ARG A 156 15.14 -9.73 -3.25
CA ARG A 156 15.88 -9.05 -2.18
C ARG A 156 15.64 -9.72 -0.82
N TRP A 157 14.44 -10.22 -0.57
CA TRP A 157 14.13 -11.02 0.62
C TRP A 157 14.96 -12.30 0.67
N ASP A 158 15.04 -13.04 -0.43
CA ASP A 158 15.81 -14.29 -0.49
C ASP A 158 17.29 -14.08 -0.16
N ARG A 159 17.87 -12.97 -0.65
CA ARG A 159 19.25 -12.56 -0.33
C ARG A 159 19.45 -12.24 1.14
N LEU A 160 18.55 -11.42 1.70
CA LEU A 160 18.63 -11.04 3.12
C LEU A 160 18.48 -12.25 4.06
N GLN A 161 17.64 -13.22 3.70
CA GLN A 161 17.50 -14.44 4.47
C GLN A 161 18.77 -15.30 4.39
N ALA A 162 19.34 -15.48 3.20
CA ALA A 162 20.59 -16.22 3.01
C ALA A 162 21.77 -15.61 3.81
N ASP A 163 21.87 -14.28 3.86
CA ASP A 163 22.88 -13.57 4.64
C ASP A 163 22.67 -13.76 6.16
N ALA A 164 21.40 -13.74 6.61
CA ALA A 164 21.04 -13.99 8.01
C ALA A 164 21.36 -15.43 8.46
N ASP A 165 21.04 -16.41 7.62
CA ASP A 165 21.32 -17.83 7.92
C ASP A 165 22.84 -18.11 7.93
N SER A 166 23.59 -17.47 7.04
CA SER A 166 25.05 -17.56 6.97
C SER A 166 25.74 -16.97 8.21
N SER A 167 25.21 -15.88 8.76
CA SER A 167 25.72 -15.24 9.97
C SER A 167 25.31 -15.97 11.25
N ALA A 168 24.14 -16.61 11.28
CA ALA A 168 23.71 -17.47 12.38
C ALA A 168 24.49 -18.80 12.47
N GLY A 169 25.04 -19.28 11.34
CA GLY A 169 25.90 -20.47 11.27
C GLY A 169 27.38 -20.22 11.61
N ALA A 170 27.80 -18.98 11.83
CA ALA A 170 29.19 -18.66 12.17
C ALA A 170 29.48 -19.01 13.66
N PRO A 171 30.60 -19.70 13.97
CA PRO A 171 30.96 -19.99 15.36
C PRO A 171 31.14 -18.68 16.16
N PRO A 172 30.78 -18.64 17.45
CA PRO A 172 30.65 -17.42 18.26
C PRO A 172 31.93 -16.58 18.44
N ASN A 173 33.09 -17.02 17.93
CA ASN A 173 34.38 -16.36 18.07
C ASN A 173 34.77 -15.45 16.87
N LEU A 174 33.88 -15.20 15.91
CA LEU A 174 34.18 -14.39 14.71
C LEU A 174 33.39 -13.08 14.59
N LEU A 175 32.73 -12.61 15.66
CA LEU A 175 32.18 -11.25 15.68
C LEU A 175 33.29 -10.26 16.08
N PRO A 176 33.76 -9.36 15.18
CA PRO A 176 34.62 -8.26 15.59
C PRO A 176 33.87 -7.35 16.58
N ASP A 177 34.58 -6.96 17.64
CA ASP A 177 34.14 -6.25 18.84
C ASP A 177 33.66 -4.78 18.60
N THR A 178 33.26 -4.45 17.36
CA THR A 178 32.92 -3.07 16.96
C THR A 178 31.42 -2.77 16.97
N ALA A 179 30.55 -3.75 17.29
CA ALA A 179 29.10 -3.58 17.33
C ALA A 179 28.53 -3.36 18.75
N ARG A 180 29.30 -2.74 19.64
CA ARG A 180 28.81 -2.32 20.97
C ARG A 180 29.08 -0.83 21.22
N LYS A 181 28.44 0.04 20.43
CA LYS A 181 28.16 1.45 20.78
C LYS A 181 26.83 1.90 20.19
#